data_AF-A0A0Q8GZD3-F1
#
_entry.id   AF-A0A0Q8GZD3-F1
#
_cell.length_a   1.000
_cell.length_b   1.000
_cell.length_c   1.000
_cell.angle_alpha   90.00
_cell.angle_beta   90.00
_cell.angle_gamma   90.00
#
_symmetry.space_group_name_H-M   'P 1'
#
loop_
_entity.id
_entity.type
_entity.pdbx_description
1 polymer ?
#
loop_
_entity_poly.entity_id
_entity_poly.type
_entity_poly.pdbx_seq_one_letter_code
_entity_poly.pdbx_strand_id
1 'polypeptide(L)'
;MTHPDTPKDGDFAEFLERKVSDVLLAGAAAVAPAAPDGLAPDASPQTLDDVLINGEEPTTELLEEMDALRQAAPLSDEELARQALEHPGADGDPSTPE
;
A
#
# COMPACT_ATOMS: atom_id res chain seq x y z
N MET A 1 18.22 2.27 23.51
CA MET A 1 17.81 0.88 23.73
C MET A 1 17.24 0.41 22.41
N THR A 2 17.88 -0.51 21.70
CA THR A 2 17.30 -1.07 20.46
C THR A 2 16.15 -1.99 20.85
N HIS A 3 14.94 -1.73 20.36
CA HIS A 3 13.79 -2.59 20.62
C HIS A 3 14.05 -3.97 19.98
N PRO A 4 13.65 -5.07 20.63
CA PRO A 4 13.87 -6.42 20.09
C PRO A 4 13.15 -6.64 18.74
N ASP A 5 12.12 -5.84 18.46
CA ASP A 5 11.36 -5.86 17.20
C ASP A 5 11.86 -4.85 16.16
N THR A 6 12.91 -4.08 16.48
CA THR A 6 13.50 -3.16 15.50
C THR A 6 14.26 -3.98 14.46
N PRO A 7 13.86 -3.93 13.18
CA PRO A 7 14.60 -4.60 12.11
C PRO A 7 16.04 -4.10 12.07
N LYS A 8 16.97 -5.01 11.79
CA LYS A 8 18.38 -4.67 11.63
C LYS A 8 18.59 -4.01 10.27
N ASP A 9 19.66 -3.22 10.18
CA ASP A 9 20.11 -2.66 8.92
C ASP A 9 20.32 -3.79 7.90
N GLY A 10 19.59 -3.74 6.77
CA GLY A 10 19.63 -4.77 5.73
C GLY A 10 18.41 -5.69 5.68
N ASP A 11 17.65 -5.83 6.77
CA ASP A 11 16.48 -6.72 6.83
C ASP A 11 15.41 -6.33 5.79
N PHE A 12 15.26 -5.03 5.54
CA PHE A 12 14.35 -4.52 4.50
C PHE A 12 14.84 -4.83 3.09
N ALA A 13 16.14 -4.76 2.84
CA ALA A 13 16.71 -5.09 1.53
C ALA A 13 16.52 -6.59 1.23
N GLU A 14 16.77 -7.47 2.21
CA GLU A 14 16.52 -8.91 2.07
C GLU A 14 15.04 -9.23 1.87
N PHE A 15 14.15 -8.52 2.57
CA PHE A 15 12.70 -8.64 2.37
C PHE A 15 12.29 -8.30 0.93
N LEU A 16 12.81 -7.18 0.40
CA LEU A 16 12.54 -6.76 -0.98
C LEU A 16 13.09 -7.76 -2.00
N GLU A 17 14.32 -8.25 -1.83
CA GLU A 17 14.92 -9.23 -2.75
C GLU A 17 14.12 -10.53 -2.78
N ARG A 18 13.63 -11.00 -1.63
CA ARG A 18 12.74 -12.16 -1.53
C ARG A 18 11.41 -11.90 -2.24
N LYS A 19 10.76 -10.77 -1.96
CA LYS A 19 9.48 -10.38 -2.59
C LYS A 19 9.60 -10.28 -4.11
N VAL A 20 10.65 -9.64 -4.62
CA VAL A 20 10.92 -9.52 -6.05
C VAL A 20 11.14 -10.90 -6.67
N SER A 21 11.87 -11.78 -5.99
CA SER A 21 12.09 -13.16 -6.45
C SER A 21 10.78 -13.96 -6.51
N ASP A 22 9.91 -13.83 -5.53
CA ASP A 22 8.60 -14.49 -5.50
C ASP A 22 7.68 -14.00 -6.63
N VAL A 23 7.66 -12.68 -6.88
CA VAL A 23 6.91 -12.07 -7.99
C VAL A 23 7.44 -12.53 -9.34
N LEU A 24 8.77 -12.57 -9.52
CA LEU A 24 9.38 -13.06 -10.77
C LEU A 24 9.10 -14.55 -10.99
N LEU A 25 9.10 -15.36 -9.93
CA LEU A 25 8.78 -16.78 -10.00
C LEU A 25 7.29 -17.01 -10.33
N ALA A 26 6.39 -16.18 -9.77
CA ALA A 26 4.97 -16.19 -10.11
C ALA A 26 4.71 -15.69 -11.54
N GLY A 27 5.40 -14.64 -11.98
CA GLY A 27 5.33 -14.10 -13.33
C GLY A 27 5.85 -15.07 -14.40
N ALA A 28 6.85 -15.90 -14.07
CA ALA A 28 7.31 -16.98 -14.95
C ALA A 28 6.28 -18.12 -15.12
N ALA A 29 5.35 -18.28 -14.16
CA ALA A 29 4.24 -19.22 -14.26
C ALA A 29 3.00 -18.63 -14.99
N ALA A 30 2.97 -17.33 -15.24
CA ALA A 30 1.80 -16.59 -15.74
C ALA A 30 1.78 -16.32 -17.26
N VAL A 31 2.43 -17.16 -18.08
CA VAL A 31 2.10 -17.21 -19.52
C VAL A 31 0.87 -18.10 -19.71
N ALA A 32 -0.26 -17.65 -19.19
CA ALA A 32 -1.58 -18.20 -19.46
C ALA A 32 -2.42 -17.11 -20.15
N PRO A 33 -3.24 -17.47 -21.17
CA PRO A 33 -3.87 -16.50 -22.05
C PRO A 33 -4.84 -15.60 -21.28
N ALA A 34 -4.89 -14.34 -21.72
CA ALA A 34 -5.81 -13.31 -21.24
C ALA A 34 -7.23 -13.87 -21.00
N ALA A 35 -7.69 -13.74 -19.76
CA ALA A 35 -9.04 -14.14 -19.37
C ALA A 35 -10.08 -13.26 -20.08
N PRO A 36 -11.21 -13.83 -20.52
CA PRO A 36 -12.26 -13.05 -21.15
C PRO A 36 -12.94 -12.12 -20.15
N ASP A 37 -13.23 -10.91 -20.63
CA ASP A 37 -14.17 -9.96 -20.03
C ASP A 37 -15.44 -10.67 -19.58
N GLY A 38 -15.85 -10.40 -18.34
CA GLY A 38 -17.20 -10.69 -17.87
C GLY A 38 -17.26 -11.70 -16.75
N LEU A 39 -17.22 -11.18 -15.53
CA LEU A 39 -18.08 -11.50 -14.38
C LEU A 39 -17.36 -10.89 -13.17
N ALA A 40 -17.80 -9.72 -12.72
CA ALA A 40 -17.36 -9.15 -11.45
C ALA A 40 -18.27 -9.72 -10.35
N PRO A 41 -17.82 -10.69 -9.52
CA PRO A 41 -18.57 -11.09 -8.34
C PRO A 41 -18.24 -10.09 -7.23
N ASP A 42 -19.13 -9.14 -6.90
CA ASP A 42 -19.10 -8.31 -5.67
C ASP A 42 -17.69 -8.11 -5.09
N ALA A 43 -16.75 -7.66 -5.93
CA ALA A 43 -15.35 -7.64 -5.57
C ALA A 43 -15.18 -6.43 -4.67
N SER A 44 -14.61 -6.63 -3.48
CA SER A 44 -14.15 -5.49 -2.70
C SER A 44 -13.24 -4.64 -3.58
N PRO A 45 -13.35 -3.29 -3.54
CA PRO A 45 -12.54 -2.43 -4.39
C PRO A 45 -11.06 -2.81 -4.23
N GLN A 46 -10.35 -2.86 -5.36
CA GLN A 46 -8.93 -3.26 -5.37
C GLN A 46 -8.14 -2.33 -4.45
N THR A 47 -7.32 -2.90 -3.57
CA THR A 47 -6.54 -2.13 -2.60
C THR A 47 -5.13 -1.85 -3.12
N LEU A 48 -4.45 -0.88 -2.51
CA LEU A 48 -3.03 -0.61 -2.81
C LEU A 48 -2.13 -1.80 -2.46
N ASP A 49 -2.49 -2.60 -1.46
CA ASP A 49 -1.73 -3.79 -1.10
C ASP A 49 -1.79 -4.84 -2.21
N ASP A 50 -2.92 -4.97 -2.89
CA ASP A 50 -3.05 -5.91 -4.02
C ASP A 50 -2.09 -5.57 -5.16
N VAL A 51 -1.93 -4.27 -5.47
CA VAL A 51 -1.01 -3.82 -6.51
C VAL A 51 0.45 -3.84 -6.02
N LEU A 52 0.75 -3.28 -4.85
CA LEU A 52 2.12 -3.06 -4.37
C LEU A 52 2.73 -4.29 -3.72
N ILE A 53 1.94 -5.05 -2.96
CA ILE A 53 2.39 -6.23 -2.22
C ILE A 53 2.17 -7.48 -3.07
N ASN A 54 1.00 -7.63 -3.69
CA ASN A 54 0.65 -8.85 -4.42
C ASN A 54 1.01 -8.78 -5.92
N GLY A 55 1.37 -7.60 -6.44
CA GLY A 55 1.83 -7.42 -7.81
C GLY A 55 0.72 -7.54 -8.85
N GLU A 56 -0.54 -7.33 -8.44
CA GLU A 56 -1.67 -7.31 -9.35
C GLU A 56 -1.63 -6.09 -10.28
N GLU A 57 -2.21 -6.23 -11.47
CA GLU A 57 -2.34 -5.11 -12.40
C GLU A 57 -3.37 -4.11 -11.84
N PRO A 58 -3.05 -2.80 -11.78
CA PRO A 58 -3.97 -1.80 -11.26
C PRO A 58 -5.20 -1.67 -12.16
N THR A 59 -6.36 -1.71 -11.54
CA THR A 59 -7.66 -1.50 -12.21
C THR A 59 -7.83 -0.04 -12.60
N THR A 60 -8.63 0.21 -13.64
CA THR A 60 -8.95 1.56 -14.09
C THR A 60 -9.62 2.40 -13.00
N GLU A 61 -10.50 1.80 -12.19
CA GLU A 61 -11.16 2.50 -11.09
C GLU A 61 -10.17 2.98 -10.03
N LEU A 62 -9.20 2.13 -9.63
CA LEU A 62 -8.14 2.52 -8.70
C LEU A 62 -7.28 3.65 -9.27
N LEU A 63 -6.94 3.59 -10.56
CA LEU A 63 -6.15 4.64 -11.21
C LEU A 63 -6.90 5.98 -11.27
N GLU A 64 -8.20 5.96 -11.56
CA GLU A 64 -9.06 7.14 -11.57
C GLU A 64 -9.17 7.77 -10.16
N GLU A 65 -9.32 6.94 -9.12
CA GLU A 65 -9.31 7.42 -7.73
C GLU A 65 -7.96 8.06 -7.38
N MET A 66 -6.85 7.42 -7.74
CA MET A 66 -5.51 7.99 -7.51
C MET A 66 -5.28 9.31 -8.26
N ASP A 67 -5.83 9.45 -9.46
CA ASP A 67 -5.80 10.71 -10.20
C ASP A 67 -6.66 11.79 -9.53
N ALA A 68 -7.85 11.43 -9.05
CA ALA A 68 -8.73 12.34 -8.31
C ALA A 68 -8.06 12.84 -7.01
N LEU A 69 -7.42 11.95 -6.24
CA LEU A 69 -6.68 12.30 -5.04
C LEU A 69 -5.49 13.24 -5.33
N ARG A 70 -4.78 13.02 -6.45
CA ARG A 70 -3.66 13.88 -6.87
C ARG A 70 -4.11 15.28 -7.29
N GLN A 71 -5.34 15.40 -7.80
CA GLN A 71 -5.92 16.68 -8.21
C GLN A 71 -6.67 17.39 -7.08
N ALA A 72 -6.90 16.72 -5.95
CA ALA A 72 -7.58 17.29 -4.81
C ALA A 72 -6.81 18.50 -4.27
N ALA A 73 -7.55 19.50 -3.80
CA ALA A 73 -6.95 20.63 -3.10
C ALA A 73 -6.31 20.15 -1.78
N PRO A 74 -5.22 20.78 -1.33
CA PRO A 74 -4.67 20.49 -0.01
C PRO A 74 -5.73 20.77 1.06
N LEU A 75 -5.66 20.00 2.16
CA LEU A 75 -6.50 20.24 3.33
C LEU A 75 -6.24 21.64 3.90
N SER A 76 -7.27 22.28 4.43
CA SER A 76 -7.10 23.52 5.19
C SER A 76 -6.46 23.22 6.55
N ASP A 77 -5.87 24.25 7.17
CA ASP A 77 -5.24 24.14 8.48
C ASP A 77 -6.23 23.65 9.56
N GLU A 78 -7.50 24.06 9.48
CA GLU A 78 -8.53 23.59 10.41
C GLU A 78 -8.88 22.11 10.24
N GLU A 79 -8.99 21.62 9.00
CA GLU A 79 -9.30 20.22 8.72
C GLU A 79 -8.10 19.33 9.07
N LEU A 80 -6.88 19.81 8.80
CA LEU A 80 -5.65 19.13 9.20
C LEU A 80 -5.53 19.03 10.72
N ALA A 81 -5.85 20.10 11.46
CA ALA A 81 -5.85 20.08 12.92
C ALA A 81 -6.88 19.12 13.49
N ARG A 82 -8.06 18.99 12.87
CA ARG A 82 -9.06 17.98 13.26
C ARG A 82 -8.53 16.57 13.07
N GLN A 83 -7.93 16.27 11.93
CA GLN A 83 -7.35 14.96 11.66
C GLN A 83 -6.23 14.62 12.65
N ALA A 84 -5.39 15.60 12.99
CA ALA A 84 -4.36 15.41 14.00
C ALA A 84 -4.95 15.10 15.39
N LEU A 85 -6.08 15.70 15.77
CA LEU A 85 -6.75 15.40 17.03
C LEU A 85 -7.49 14.05 17.02
N GLU A 86 -8.05 13.65 15.87
CA GLU A 86 -8.76 12.37 15.70
C GLU A 86 -7.79 11.19 15.56
N HIS A 87 -6.63 11.45 14.98
CA HIS A 87 -5.56 10.49 14.76
C HIS A 87 -4.25 11.10 15.29
N PRO A 88 -4.07 11.16 16.63
CA PRO A 88 -2.90 11.81 17.25
C PRO A 88 -1.56 11.09 16.97
N GLY A 89 -1.59 10.03 16.17
CA GLY A 89 -0.49 9.10 16.03
C GLY A 89 -0.63 8.01 17.09
N ALA A 90 -0.20 6.81 16.75
CA ALA A 90 0.00 5.75 17.73
C ALA A 90 1.37 5.12 17.42
N ASP A 91 2.36 5.96 17.13
CA ASP A 91 3.73 5.49 16.89
C ASP A 91 4.35 4.91 18.17
N GLY A 92 3.69 5.13 19.32
CA GLY A 92 4.08 4.58 20.60
C GLY A 92 5.43 5.13 21.07
N ASP A 93 5.88 6.24 20.49
CA ASP A 93 7.15 6.87 20.85
C ASP A 93 6.94 7.82 22.03
N PRO A 94 7.40 7.47 23.25
CA PRO A 94 7.29 8.33 24.42
C PRO A 94 8.12 9.62 24.29
N SER A 95 8.93 9.75 23.23
CA SER A 95 9.75 10.93 22.93
C SER A 95 9.00 11.98 22.12
N THR A 96 7.87 11.62 21.51
CA THR A 96 6.98 12.54 20.80
C THR A 96 5.78 12.81 21.72
N PRO A 97 5.72 13.95 22.41
CA PRO A 97 4.58 14.24 23.28
C PRO A 97 3.32 14.40 22.44
N GLU A 98 2.30 13.61 22.79
CA GLU A 98 0.91 13.74 22.32
C GLU A 98 0.24 15.03 22.82
#